data_AF-A0A8J4TSR3-F1
#
_entry.id   AF-A0A8J4TSR3-F1
#
_cell.length_a   1.000
_cell.length_b   1.000
_cell.length_c   1.000
_cell.angle_alpha   90.00
_cell.angle_beta   90.00
_cell.angle_gamma   90.00
#
_symmetry.space_group_name_H-M   'P 1'
#
loop_
_entity.id
_entity.type
_entity.pdbx_description
1 polymer ?
#
loop_
_entity_poly.entity_id
_entity_poly.type
_entity_poly.pdbx_seq_one_letter_code
_entity_poly.pdbx_strand_id
1 'polypeptide(L)'
;VYYCIIFCNIGSSAERNNSGPYTLDIFEFDGKSKGSYTFQLNTEAQVSSVKVSYSCFTPGVMKVSCSADGDNLHFNWASDLNTLPQLENGNSTLILDKDHHGNVTCSVENHVSRDHNTTELHPCP
;
A
#
# COMPACT_ATOMS: atom_id res chain seq x y z
N VAL A 1 26.49 -22.58 23.16
CA VAL A 1 25.34 -22.65 22.24
C VAL A 1 25.80 -21.99 20.94
N TYR A 2 25.83 -22.73 19.83
CA TYR A 2 26.20 -22.18 18.53
C TYR A 2 24.93 -21.70 17.82
N TYR A 3 25.00 -20.54 17.16
CA TYR A 3 23.90 -19.96 16.40
C TYR A 3 24.21 -20.05 14.91
N CYS A 4 23.23 -20.48 14.11
CA CYS A 4 23.32 -20.40 12.66
C CYS A 4 22.80 -19.02 12.23
N ILE A 5 23.65 -18.23 11.54
CA ILE A 5 23.28 -16.92 11.01
C ILE A 5 23.04 -17.08 9.52
N ILE A 6 21.82 -16.80 9.06
CA ILE A 6 21.47 -16.82 7.64
C ILE A 6 21.72 -15.42 7.10
N PHE A 7 22.66 -15.28 6.16
CA PHE A 7 22.89 -14.03 5.44
C PHE A 7 22.03 -14.03 4.17
N CYS A 8 20.98 -13.21 4.15
CA CYS A 8 20.25 -12.93 2.92
C CYS A 8 20.98 -11.82 2.16
N ASN A 9 21.82 -12.21 1.20
CA ASN A 9 22.58 -11.27 0.39
C ASN A 9 21.82 -10.99 -0.92
N ILE A 10 20.84 -10.10 -0.86
CA ILE A 10 20.17 -9.59 -2.05
C ILE A 10 21.09 -8.50 -2.59
N GLY A 11 21.79 -8.78 -3.70
CA GLY A 11 22.73 -7.83 -4.33
C GLY A 11 22.05 -6.59 -4.95
N SER A 12 20.74 -6.44 -4.77
CA SER A 12 19.85 -5.41 -5.33
C SER A 12 18.69 -5.11 -4.36
N SER A 13 17.80 -4.19 -4.75
CA SER A 13 16.48 -4.09 -4.11
C SER A 13 15.70 -5.39 -4.26
N ALA A 14 14.83 -5.70 -3.30
CA ALA A 14 13.90 -6.82 -3.40
C ALA A 14 12.94 -6.60 -4.58
N GLU A 15 12.97 -7.51 -5.55
CA GLU A 15 12.15 -7.49 -6.76
C GLU A 15 11.12 -8.61 -6.74
N ARG A 16 10.01 -8.45 -7.47
CA ARG A 16 8.98 -9.50 -7.58
C ARG A 16 9.51 -10.84 -8.08
N ASN A 17 10.53 -10.81 -8.93
CA ASN A 17 11.19 -12.01 -9.45
C ASN A 17 11.98 -12.79 -8.38
N ASN A 18 12.22 -12.21 -7.20
CA ASN A 18 12.84 -12.89 -6.08
C ASN A 18 11.82 -13.70 -5.27
N SER A 19 10.51 -13.58 -5.53
CA SER A 19 9.52 -14.45 -4.89
C SER A 19 9.69 -15.90 -5.35
N GLY A 20 9.51 -16.84 -4.43
CA GLY A 20 9.65 -18.26 -4.73
C GLY A 20 10.06 -19.11 -3.55
N PRO A 21 10.22 -20.43 -3.77
CA PRO A 21 10.72 -21.35 -2.76
C PRO A 21 12.24 -21.18 -2.58
N TYR A 22 12.66 -20.98 -1.34
CA TYR A 22 14.05 -20.96 -0.91
C TYR A 22 14.31 -22.13 0.02
N THR A 23 15.38 -22.87 -0.24
CA THR A 23 15.76 -24.03 0.57
C THR A 23 16.94 -23.69 1.46
N LEU A 24 16.79 -23.95 2.76
CA LEU A 24 17.85 -23.92 3.74
C LEU A 24 18.31 -25.34 4.02
N ASP A 25 19.52 -25.67 3.58
CA ASP A 25 20.17 -26.93 3.89
C ASP A 25 21.14 -26.75 5.08
N ILE A 26 20.99 -27.60 6.09
CA ILE A 26 21.80 -27.56 7.31
C ILE A 26 22.71 -28.77 7.32
N PHE A 27 24.00 -28.53 7.52
CA PHE A 27 25.03 -29.56 7.58
C PHE A 27 25.75 -29.54 8.94
N GLU A 28 26.15 -30.71 9.41
CA GLU A 28 27.07 -30.88 10.53
C GLU A 28 28.50 -30.55 10.09
N PHE A 29 29.42 -30.41 11.07
CA PHE A 29 30.82 -30.04 10.79
C PHE A 29 31.54 -31.07 9.89
N ASP A 30 31.14 -32.33 9.96
CA ASP A 30 31.67 -33.42 9.12
C ASP A 30 31.03 -33.46 7.72
N GLY A 31 30.15 -32.50 7.39
CA GLY A 31 29.46 -32.40 6.10
C GLY A 31 28.17 -33.22 6.00
N LYS A 32 27.77 -33.94 7.05
CA LYS A 32 26.52 -34.70 7.04
C LYS A 32 25.31 -33.77 7.06
N SER A 33 24.35 -33.98 6.15
CA SER A 33 23.09 -33.22 6.18
C SER A 33 22.30 -33.56 7.44
N LYS A 34 21.90 -32.50 8.17
CA LYS A 34 21.07 -32.56 9.37
C LYS A 34 19.59 -32.31 9.05
N GLY A 35 19.30 -31.61 7.96
CA GLY A 35 17.96 -31.32 7.52
C GLY A 35 17.90 -30.29 6.41
N SER A 36 16.74 -30.19 5.77
CA SER A 36 16.43 -29.25 4.71
C SER A 36 15.05 -28.64 4.98
N TYR A 37 14.94 -27.31 4.88
CA TYR A 37 13.70 -26.58 5.11
C TYR A 37 13.41 -25.67 3.93
N THR A 38 12.21 -25.77 3.37
CA THR A 38 11.76 -24.88 2.29
C THR A 38 10.89 -23.76 2.84
N PHE A 39 11.23 -22.53 2.50
CA PHE A 39 10.48 -21.33 2.84
C PHE A 39 9.93 -20.70 1.56
N GLN A 40 8.72 -20.17 1.61
CA GLN A 40 8.17 -19.37 0.52
C GLN A 40 8.49 -17.90 0.78
N LEU A 41 9.31 -17.29 -0.08
CA LEU A 41 9.52 -15.86 -0.10
C LEU A 41 8.42 -15.19 -0.93
N ASN A 42 7.74 -14.22 -0.34
CA ASN A 42 6.78 -13.35 -1.03
C ASN A 42 7.27 -11.91 -0.92
N THR A 43 7.49 -11.28 -2.06
CA THR A 43 7.91 -9.88 -2.15
C THR A 43 6.71 -9.02 -2.55
N GLU A 44 6.37 -8.04 -1.72
CA GLU A 44 5.31 -7.07 -2.00
C GLU A 44 5.89 -5.74 -2.49
N ALA A 45 5.23 -5.11 -3.45
CA ALA A 45 5.54 -3.76 -3.89
C ALA A 45 5.06 -2.74 -2.83
N GLN A 46 5.95 -1.83 -2.45
CA GLN A 46 5.60 -0.69 -1.59
C GLN A 46 4.54 0.19 -2.24
N VAL A 47 3.80 0.93 -1.42
CA VAL A 47 2.89 1.98 -1.87
C VAL A 47 3.67 3.04 -2.65
N SER A 48 3.23 3.34 -3.88
CA SER A 48 3.77 4.45 -4.67
C SER A 48 3.26 5.81 -4.16
N SER A 49 3.75 6.90 -4.74
CA SER A 49 3.22 8.24 -4.46
C SER A 49 1.70 8.31 -4.65
N VAL A 50 0.99 8.72 -3.59
CA VAL A 50 -0.47 8.82 -3.60
C VAL A 50 -0.93 10.02 -4.44
N LYS A 51 -1.91 9.78 -5.30
CA LYS A 51 -2.53 10.81 -6.14
C LYS A 51 -3.99 10.98 -5.75
N VAL A 52 -4.40 12.21 -5.47
CA VAL A 52 -5.79 12.58 -5.25
C VAL A 52 -6.22 13.48 -6.40
N SER A 53 -7.36 13.19 -6.98
CA SER A 53 -7.98 14.01 -8.02
C SER A 53 -9.48 14.11 -7.76
N TYR A 54 -10.11 15.19 -8.24
CA TYR A 54 -11.54 15.34 -8.14
C TYR A 54 -12.13 15.89 -9.42
N SER A 55 -13.41 15.60 -9.65
CA SER A 55 -14.17 16.14 -10.77
C SER A 55 -15.62 16.41 -10.38
N CYS A 56 -16.24 17.36 -11.07
CA CYS A 56 -17.64 17.70 -10.90
C CYS A 56 -18.50 16.80 -11.78
N PHE A 57 -19.40 16.04 -11.16
CA PHE A 57 -20.26 15.09 -11.87
C PHE A 57 -21.60 15.74 -12.26
N THR A 58 -22.24 16.41 -11.31
CA THR A 58 -23.43 17.25 -11.49
C THR A 58 -23.26 18.53 -10.67
N PRO A 59 -24.04 19.59 -10.90
CA PRO A 59 -23.95 20.81 -10.09
C PRO A 59 -24.06 20.47 -8.59
N GLY A 60 -23.05 20.88 -7.82
CA GLY A 60 -22.95 20.60 -6.40
C GLY A 60 -22.70 19.13 -6.03
N VAL A 61 -22.26 18.27 -6.94
CA VAL A 61 -21.81 16.89 -6.61
C VAL A 61 -20.44 16.65 -7.21
N MET A 62 -19.48 16.35 -6.35
CA MET A 62 -18.10 16.07 -6.76
C MET A 62 -17.71 14.63 -6.44
N LYS A 63 -16.92 14.04 -7.34
CA LYS A 63 -16.30 12.73 -7.17
C LYS A 63 -14.82 12.93 -6.90
N VAL A 64 -14.35 12.45 -5.76
CA VAL A 64 -12.93 12.48 -5.37
C VAL A 64 -12.38 11.07 -5.50
N SER A 65 -11.28 10.93 -6.23
CA SER A 65 -10.60 9.66 -6.49
C SER A 65 -9.20 9.68 -5.88
N CYS A 66 -8.80 8.56 -5.30
CA CYS A 66 -7.44 8.32 -4.81
C CYS A 66 -6.83 7.12 -5.52
N SER A 67 -5.57 7.25 -5.94
CA SER A 67 -4.84 6.16 -6.58
C SER A 67 -3.39 6.08 -6.12
N ALA A 68 -2.90 4.84 -6.06
CA ALA A 68 -1.52 4.48 -5.85
C ALA A 68 -1.29 3.08 -6.45
N ASP A 69 -0.05 2.81 -6.85
CA ASP A 69 0.42 1.47 -7.19
C ASP A 69 0.97 0.78 -5.92
N GLY A 70 0.95 -0.55 -5.91
CA GLY A 70 1.45 -1.37 -4.81
C GLY A 70 0.67 -2.67 -4.68
N ASP A 71 1.00 -3.48 -3.68
CA ASP A 71 0.26 -4.71 -3.36
C ASP A 71 -0.69 -4.52 -2.18
N ASN A 72 -1.84 -5.18 -2.22
CA ASN A 72 -2.78 -5.30 -1.09
C ASN A 72 -3.10 -3.94 -0.42
N LEU A 73 -3.40 -2.94 -1.24
CA LEU A 73 -3.59 -1.57 -0.78
C LEU A 73 -4.89 -1.40 0.01
N HIS A 74 -4.79 -0.72 1.15
CA HIS A 74 -5.89 -0.25 1.96
C HIS A 74 -5.96 1.27 1.90
N PHE A 75 -7.17 1.81 1.70
CA PHE A 75 -7.42 3.23 1.54
C PHE A 75 -8.23 3.76 2.74
N ASN A 76 -7.78 4.91 3.25
CA ASN A 76 -8.38 5.61 4.38
C ASN A 76 -8.51 7.09 4.04
N TRP A 77 -9.60 7.71 4.49
CA TRP A 77 -9.89 9.11 4.21
C TRP A 77 -10.01 9.93 5.48
N ALA A 78 -9.50 11.16 5.43
CA ALA A 78 -9.70 12.18 6.43
C ALA A 78 -10.05 13.51 5.74
N SER A 79 -10.96 14.28 6.33
CA SER A 79 -11.34 15.58 5.81
C SER A 79 -11.65 16.56 6.95
N ASP A 80 -11.45 17.85 6.69
CA ASP A 80 -11.89 18.96 7.55
C ASP A 80 -13.33 19.41 7.24
N LEU A 81 -14.02 18.69 6.35
CA LEU A 81 -15.37 18.99 5.91
C LEU A 81 -16.38 18.72 7.03
N ASN A 82 -17.33 19.64 7.21
CA ASN A 82 -18.39 19.52 8.22
C ASN A 82 -19.32 18.32 8.02
N THR A 83 -19.30 17.68 6.85
CA THR A 83 -20.10 16.49 6.53
C THR A 83 -19.18 15.31 6.26
N LEU A 84 -19.48 14.17 6.89
CA LEU A 84 -18.77 12.92 6.66
C LEU A 84 -18.93 12.49 5.18
N PRO A 85 -17.84 12.18 4.47
CA PRO A 85 -17.91 11.67 3.10
C PRO A 85 -18.72 10.38 3.02
N GLN A 86 -19.56 10.23 1.98
CA GLN A 86 -20.09 8.92 1.65
C GLN A 86 -19.00 8.12 0.92
N LEU A 87 -18.56 7.04 1.54
CA LEU A 87 -17.53 6.14 0.99
C LEU A 87 -18.21 5.20 -0.01
N GLU A 88 -17.84 5.27 -1.29
CA GLU A 88 -18.26 4.28 -2.27
C GLU A 88 -17.29 3.08 -2.31
N ASN A 89 -17.79 1.97 -2.87
CA ASN A 89 -17.11 0.68 -3.12
C ASN A 89 -15.57 0.71 -3.06
N GLY A 90 -14.99 -0.13 -2.21
CA GLY A 90 -13.56 -0.46 -2.27
C GLY A 90 -12.62 0.69 -1.90
N ASN A 91 -13.08 1.63 -1.07
CA ASN A 91 -12.34 2.67 -0.33
C ASN A 91 -11.49 3.68 -1.13
N SER A 92 -11.34 3.57 -2.45
CA SER A 92 -10.49 4.48 -3.24
C SER A 92 -11.23 5.72 -3.76
N THR A 93 -12.54 5.79 -3.61
CA THR A 93 -13.38 6.87 -4.18
C THR A 93 -14.37 7.39 -3.14
N LEU A 94 -14.53 8.72 -3.09
CA LEU A 94 -15.54 9.42 -2.31
C LEU A 94 -16.50 10.15 -3.24
N ILE A 95 -17.78 10.17 -2.85
CA ILE A 95 -18.78 11.08 -3.42
C ILE A 95 -19.16 12.09 -2.34
N LEU A 96 -19.14 13.36 -2.71
CA LEU A 96 -19.47 14.48 -1.84
C LEU A 96 -20.68 15.24 -2.40
N ASP A 97 -21.75 15.29 -1.60
CA ASP A 97 -22.98 16.03 -1.88
C ASP A 97 -22.87 17.46 -1.34
N LYS A 98 -23.12 18.45 -2.21
CA LYS A 98 -22.91 19.91 -2.05
C LYS A 98 -21.49 20.37 -2.42
N ASP A 99 -21.38 21.67 -2.70
CA ASP A 99 -20.10 22.33 -2.92
C ASP A 99 -19.32 22.44 -1.61
N HIS A 100 -18.38 21.51 -1.44
CA HIS A 100 -17.43 21.51 -0.33
C HIS A 100 -16.23 22.38 -0.65
N HIS A 101 -15.79 23.12 0.36
CA HIS A 101 -14.52 23.82 0.38
C HIS A 101 -13.73 23.33 1.58
N GLY A 102 -12.50 22.88 1.38
CA GLY A 102 -11.66 22.34 2.44
C GLY A 102 -10.66 21.31 1.93
N ASN A 103 -9.93 20.69 2.86
CA ASN A 103 -8.91 19.71 2.55
C ASN A 103 -9.41 18.29 2.70
N VAL A 104 -9.11 17.46 1.71
CA VAL A 104 -9.32 16.02 1.78
C VAL A 104 -7.98 15.32 1.67
N THR A 105 -7.72 14.42 2.60
CA THR A 105 -6.51 13.60 2.67
C THR A 105 -6.87 12.16 2.42
N CYS A 106 -6.23 11.55 1.41
CA CYS A 106 -6.23 10.11 1.22
C CYS A 106 -4.94 9.53 1.80
N SER A 107 -5.07 8.54 2.68
CA SER A 107 -3.96 7.71 3.16
C SER A 107 -4.07 6.32 2.55
N VAL A 108 -2.96 5.81 2.03
CA VAL A 108 -2.88 4.47 1.43
C VAL A 108 -1.79 3.69 2.14
N GLU A 109 -2.12 2.46 2.54
CA GLU A 109 -1.18 1.59 3.25
C GLU A 109 -1.23 0.14 2.77
N ASN A 110 -0.12 -0.57 2.96
CA ASN A 110 -0.04 -2.03 2.91
C ASN A 110 0.90 -2.55 4.00
N HIS A 111 1.27 -3.83 3.96
CA HIS A 111 2.17 -4.43 4.96
C HIS A 111 3.61 -3.89 4.90
N VAL A 112 3.98 -3.19 3.83
CA VAL A 112 5.34 -2.73 3.55
C VAL A 112 5.51 -1.25 3.86
N SER A 113 4.59 -0.40 3.40
CA SER A 113 4.69 1.05 3.55
C SER A 113 3.33 1.74 3.64
N ARG A 114 3.38 3.03 3.95
CA ARG A 114 2.23 3.93 3.99
C ARG A 114 2.63 5.26 3.37
N ASP A 115 1.73 5.82 2.59
CA ASP A 115 1.86 7.17 2.06
C ASP A 115 0.50 7.89 2.09
N HIS A 116 0.49 9.20 1.91
CA HIS A 116 -0.74 9.99 1.88
C HIS A 116 -0.58 11.22 1.00
N ASN A 117 -1.70 11.75 0.54
CA ASN A 117 -1.72 13.02 -0.16
C ASN A 117 -2.99 13.79 0.19
N THR A 118 -2.84 15.12 0.26
CA THR A 118 -3.91 16.05 0.60
C THR A 118 -4.17 16.95 -0.60
N THR A 119 -5.45 17.19 -0.89
CA THR A 119 -5.87 18.13 -1.92
C THR A 119 -6.94 19.05 -1.37
N GLU A 120 -6.78 20.33 -1.67
CA GLU A 120 -7.80 21.34 -1.41
C GLU A 120 -8.90 21.21 -2.47
N LEU A 121 -10.13 21.07 -2.02
CA LEU A 121 -11.32 21.04 -2.85
C LEU A 121 -11.89 22.43 -2.99
N HIS A 122 -12.28 22.76 -4.21
CA HIS A 122 -13.00 23.97 -4.53
C HIS A 122 -14.42 23.65 -5.03
N PRO A 123 -15.40 24.55 -4.79
CA PRO A 123 -16.75 24.43 -5.29
C PRO A 123 -16.81 24.13 -6.78
N CYS A 124 -17.75 23.27 -7.17
CA CYS A 124 -18.03 22.99 -8.56
C CYS A 124 -18.74 24.19 -9.22
N PRO A 125 -18.40 24.52 -10.48
CA PRO A 125 -19.14 25.52 -11.25
C PRO A 125 -20.61 25.15 -11.48
#